data_AF-A0A957UYD0-F1
#
_entry.id   AF-A0A957UYD0-F1
#
_cell.length_a   1.000
_cell.length_b   1.000
_cell.length_c   1.000
_cell.angle_alpha   90.00
_cell.angle_beta   90.00
_cell.angle_gamma   90.00
#
_symmetry.space_group_name_H-M   'P 1'
#
loop_
_entity.id
_entity.type
_entity.pdbx_description
1 polymer ?
#
loop_
_entity_poly.entity_id
_entity_poly.type
_entity_poly.pdbx_seq_one_letter_code
_entity_poly.pdbx_strand_id
1 'polypeptide(L)'
;MSLRAPSLFLVMLLLAACSALPISVNYPAMRVELGQAFTVRRGIPVEIVGEDLVVTFDKVLSDGRCPVHMSCTAMLPVEVAVRLRGGDEPLMTTLSAHTTDGGDVIAQAPGVTPVYRFGPYTVALERVVPYPDADSKLLSTPYQVTLRVTRDRTIEVSPDTQAPVPARLGEPVTLAIGQRAIFAPAAFQVSVAQVEDNRCPKMVICELPTIVIVELNAQLDGALHKATVGGVTDEDGRVTGPLMETRGIPWAQVGPYTIELTDVTPYPEWNIETAPEAYAVTLVVSETAQPPATPEPTVATKPPLVITTSDDVPVLSIDSGGHPILCVSYRALTLFAAGVSTEAPFAGTALPIGAVSLSTQAAGDAICAMFFDDEWQMADTLTIDVAYAPALPESGAYWVWDPATAATVIWEPGQ
;
A
#
# COMPACT_ATOMS: atom_id res chain seq x y z
N MET A 1 33.95 71.43 -1.85
CA MET A 1 33.24 70.51 -0.93
C MET A 1 33.04 69.19 -1.67
N SER A 2 33.93 68.22 -1.46
CA SER A 2 33.91 66.92 -2.13
C SER A 2 33.83 65.87 -1.02
N LEU A 3 32.62 65.34 -0.79
CA LEU A 3 32.39 64.28 0.19
C LEU A 3 32.64 62.92 -0.45
N ARG A 4 33.51 62.17 0.23
CA ARG A 4 34.00 60.82 -0.09
C ARG A 4 32.84 59.80 -0.07
N ALA A 5 32.39 59.38 -1.25
CA ALA A 5 31.39 58.33 -1.45
C ALA A 5 31.90 56.86 -1.61
N PRO A 6 33.20 56.49 -1.58
CA PRO A 6 33.59 55.10 -1.89
C PRO A 6 33.49 54.13 -0.70
N SER A 7 33.21 54.59 0.53
CA SER A 7 33.28 53.74 1.72
C SER A 7 32.01 52.95 2.05
N LEU A 8 30.84 53.39 1.57
CA LEU A 8 29.56 52.73 1.88
C LEU A 8 29.31 51.49 1.00
N PHE A 9 29.83 51.48 -0.23
CA PHE A 9 29.64 50.39 -1.19
C PHE A 9 30.45 49.14 -0.83
N LEU A 10 31.62 49.31 -0.20
CA LEU A 10 32.47 48.20 0.23
C LEU A 10 31.87 47.43 1.43
N VAL A 11 31.16 48.12 2.32
CA VAL A 11 30.53 47.50 3.50
C VAL A 11 29.30 46.67 3.11
N MET A 12 28.51 47.09 2.12
CA MET A 12 27.41 46.26 1.60
C MET A 12 27.90 45.00 0.86
N LEU A 13 29.05 45.07 0.16
CA LEU A 13 29.61 43.90 -0.52
C LEU A 13 30.12 42.82 0.46
N LEU A 14 30.63 43.23 1.64
CA LEU A 14 31.10 42.31 2.68
C LEU A 14 29.96 41.62 3.44
N LEU A 15 28.78 42.23 3.55
CA LEU A 15 27.61 41.62 4.19
C LEU A 15 26.89 40.58 3.31
N ALA A 16 26.99 40.71 1.97
CA ALA A 16 26.43 39.73 1.03
C ALA A 16 27.28 38.45 0.90
N ALA A 17 28.56 38.49 1.30
CA ALA A 17 29.47 37.33 1.21
C ALA A 17 29.34 36.35 2.38
N CYS A 18 28.67 36.73 3.48
CA CYS A 18 28.52 35.86 4.66
C CYS A 18 27.22 35.03 4.69
N SER A 19 26.28 35.23 3.76
CA SER A 19 24.97 34.57 3.82
C SER A 19 24.80 33.34 2.92
N ALA A 20 25.80 32.95 2.12
CA ALA A 20 25.60 31.98 1.04
C ALA A 20 26.51 30.74 1.06
N LEU A 21 27.36 30.54 2.06
CA LEU A 21 28.10 29.29 2.20
C LEU A 21 27.37 28.39 3.21
N PRO A 22 26.57 27.40 2.75
CA PRO A 22 26.09 26.35 3.64
C PRO A 22 27.33 25.68 4.22
N ILE A 23 27.59 25.93 5.50
CA ILE A 23 28.61 25.20 6.24
C ILE A 23 28.10 23.77 6.33
N SER A 24 28.52 22.93 5.39
CA SER A 24 28.31 21.50 5.44
C SER A 24 29.05 20.99 6.68
N VAL A 25 28.33 20.88 7.79
CA VAL A 25 28.87 20.26 9.00
C VAL A 25 29.05 18.79 8.64
N ASN A 26 30.30 18.43 8.32
CA ASN A 26 30.66 17.08 7.91
C ASN A 26 30.71 16.21 9.17
N TYR A 27 29.54 15.73 9.59
CA TYR A 27 29.48 14.69 10.61
C TYR A 27 30.07 13.41 10.01
N PRO A 28 31.01 12.74 10.69
CA PRO A 28 31.47 11.45 10.23
C PRO A 28 30.27 10.52 10.12
N ALA A 29 30.08 9.91 8.95
CA ALA A 29 29.00 8.95 8.74
C ALA A 29 29.14 7.82 9.77
N MET A 30 28.03 7.51 10.45
CA MET A 30 27.98 6.36 11.34
C MET A 30 27.97 5.11 10.46
N ARG A 31 28.75 4.08 10.83
CA ARG A 31 28.80 2.82 10.08
C ARG A 31 28.31 1.69 10.96
N VAL A 32 27.41 0.86 10.44
CA VAL A 32 26.77 -0.23 11.18
C VAL A 32 26.71 -1.48 10.31
N GLU A 33 26.94 -2.65 10.92
CA GLU A 33 26.81 -3.93 10.23
C GLU A 33 25.35 -4.25 9.89
N LEU A 34 25.10 -4.93 8.76
CA LEU A 34 23.77 -5.40 8.40
C LEU A 34 23.19 -6.31 9.51
N GLY A 35 21.92 -6.09 9.86
CA GLY A 35 21.19 -6.82 10.89
C GLY A 35 21.43 -6.32 12.32
N GLN A 36 22.41 -5.43 12.54
CA GLN A 36 22.64 -4.81 13.84
C GLN A 36 21.69 -3.60 14.03
N ALA A 37 21.04 -3.54 15.19
CA ALA A 37 20.27 -2.36 15.58
C ALA A 37 21.19 -1.18 15.90
N PHE A 38 20.77 0.03 15.50
CA PHE A 38 21.52 1.26 15.75
C PHE A 38 20.63 2.43 16.12
N THR A 39 21.08 3.23 17.08
CA THR A 39 20.39 4.45 17.50
C THR A 39 20.98 5.66 16.79
N VAL A 40 20.12 6.43 16.11
CA VAL A 40 20.52 7.58 15.30
C VAL A 40 19.75 8.84 15.68
N ARG A 41 20.44 9.98 15.65
CA ARG A 41 19.85 11.31 15.82
C ARG A 41 19.42 11.88 14.47
N ARG A 42 18.50 12.83 14.52
CA ARG A 42 18.03 13.55 13.34
C ARG A 42 19.18 14.04 12.45
N GLY A 43 19.10 13.73 11.16
CA GLY A 43 19.99 14.21 10.12
C GLY A 43 21.35 13.53 10.03
N ILE A 44 21.63 12.55 10.91
CA ILE A 44 22.89 11.80 10.85
C ILE A 44 22.74 10.64 9.85
N PRO A 45 23.54 10.59 8.78
CA PRO A 45 23.54 9.46 7.85
C PRO A 45 24.22 8.25 8.50
N VAL A 46 23.62 7.09 8.30
CA VAL A 46 24.13 5.78 8.72
C VAL A 46 24.38 4.93 7.49
N GLU A 47 25.64 4.60 7.24
CA GLU A 47 26.06 3.67 6.19
C GLU A 47 25.98 2.24 6.70
N ILE A 48 25.31 1.38 5.93
CA ILE A 48 25.26 -0.06 6.23
C ILE A 48 26.49 -0.72 5.61
N VAL A 49 27.34 -1.33 6.44
CA VAL A 49 28.61 -1.91 6.01
C VAL A 49 28.36 -3.07 5.04
N GLY A 50 29.05 -3.04 3.90
CA GLY A 50 28.93 -4.05 2.85
C GLY A 50 27.77 -3.82 1.87
N GLU A 51 26.97 -2.78 2.11
CA GLU A 51 25.78 -2.46 1.32
C GLU A 51 25.91 -1.09 0.66
N ASP A 52 25.30 -0.93 -0.52
CA ASP A 52 25.06 0.40 -1.09
C ASP A 52 23.75 0.96 -0.51
N LEU A 53 23.74 1.21 0.80
CA LEU A 53 22.58 1.72 1.52
C LEU A 53 22.99 2.72 2.60
N VAL A 54 22.37 3.90 2.55
CA VAL A 54 22.45 4.92 3.59
C VAL A 54 21.05 5.19 4.14
N VAL A 55 20.92 5.10 5.46
CA VAL A 55 19.68 5.39 6.21
C VAL A 55 19.85 6.68 6.99
N THR A 56 18.87 7.57 6.93
CA THR A 56 18.87 8.82 7.69
C THR A 56 17.52 9.03 8.37
N PHE A 57 17.52 9.21 9.69
CA PHE A 57 16.34 9.70 10.41
C PHE A 57 16.16 11.19 10.13
N ASP A 58 15.08 11.58 9.44
CA ASP A 58 14.88 12.96 8.99
C ASP A 58 14.16 13.83 10.01
N LYS A 59 13.03 13.36 10.57
CA LYS A 59 12.28 14.03 11.64
C LYS A 59 11.18 13.15 12.20
N VAL A 60 10.69 13.50 13.39
CA VAL A 60 9.36 13.06 13.83
C VAL A 60 8.31 13.89 13.10
N LEU A 61 7.35 13.23 12.49
CA LEU A 61 6.21 13.85 11.79
C LEU A 61 5.10 14.17 12.78
N SER A 62 4.76 13.20 13.62
CA SER A 62 3.76 13.28 14.66
C SER A 62 4.17 12.41 15.84
N ASP A 63 3.89 12.83 17.07
CA ASP A 63 4.08 12.03 18.28
C ASP A 63 2.79 12.02 19.10
N GLY A 64 1.93 11.05 18.79
CA GLY A 64 0.62 10.90 19.40
C GLY A 64 0.62 10.11 20.72
N ARG A 65 1.79 9.77 21.24
CA ARG A 65 1.92 8.95 22.45
C ARG A 65 1.45 9.72 23.68
N CYS A 66 0.76 9.05 24.60
CA CYS A 66 0.26 9.68 25.81
C CYS A 66 1.45 10.04 26.73
N PRO A 67 1.63 11.31 27.12
CA PRO A 67 2.75 11.68 27.99
C PRO A 67 2.75 10.93 29.31
N VAL A 68 3.95 10.65 29.84
CA VAL A 68 4.07 10.04 31.18
C VAL A 68 3.32 10.89 32.20
N HIS A 69 2.69 10.21 33.15
CA HIS A 69 1.88 10.80 34.23
C HIS A 69 0.59 11.50 33.77
N MET A 70 0.19 11.38 32.50
CA MET A 70 -1.13 11.77 32.03
C MET A 70 -2.04 10.56 31.85
N SER A 71 -3.35 10.78 31.99
CA SER A 71 -4.38 9.82 31.57
C SER A 71 -4.99 10.32 30.27
N CYS A 72 -4.64 9.67 29.16
CA CYS A 72 -5.21 9.99 27.86
C CYS A 72 -6.40 9.09 27.56
N THR A 73 -7.41 9.65 26.91
CA THR A 73 -8.58 8.87 26.44
C THR A 73 -8.23 7.96 25.25
N ALA A 74 -7.21 8.35 24.46
CA ALA A 74 -6.70 7.58 23.34
C ALA A 74 -5.17 7.74 23.25
N MET A 75 -4.50 6.73 22.72
CA MET A 75 -3.08 6.76 22.38
C MET A 75 -2.95 6.64 20.87
N LEU A 76 -2.29 7.61 20.25
CA LEU A 76 -1.98 7.59 18.83
C LEU A 76 -0.52 7.17 18.62
N PRO A 77 -0.15 6.66 17.43
CA PRO A 77 1.21 6.25 17.16
C PRO A 77 2.17 7.43 17.10
N VAL A 78 3.46 7.12 17.19
CA VAL A 78 4.52 8.04 16.76
C VAL A 78 4.86 7.73 15.30
N GLU A 79 5.03 8.78 14.50
CA GLU A 79 5.36 8.70 13.08
C GLU A 79 6.70 9.38 12.82
N VAL A 80 7.60 8.68 12.15
CA VAL A 80 8.95 9.17 11.84
C VAL A 80 9.23 9.08 10.35
N ALA A 81 9.81 10.15 9.81
CA ALA A 81 10.31 10.19 8.44
C ALA A 81 11.73 9.61 8.40
N VAL A 82 11.92 8.63 7.53
CA VAL A 82 13.22 8.00 7.27
C VAL A 82 13.56 8.17 5.79
N ARG A 83 14.76 8.67 5.51
CA ARG A 83 15.30 8.78 4.16
C ARG A 83 16.23 7.60 3.89
N LEU A 84 16.00 6.91 2.78
CA LEU A 84 16.76 5.74 2.32
C LEU A 84 17.44 6.08 0.99
N ARG A 85 18.71 5.72 0.83
CA ARG A 85 19.46 5.94 -0.41
C ARG A 85 20.29 4.71 -0.74
N GLY A 86 19.97 4.05 -1.85
CA GLY A 86 20.75 2.93 -2.41
C GLY A 86 20.89 3.00 -3.93
N GLY A 87 21.08 4.23 -4.43
CA GLY A 87 21.15 4.61 -5.84
C GLY A 87 21.20 6.13 -5.97
N ASP A 88 20.83 6.66 -7.14
CA ASP A 88 20.94 8.09 -7.45
C ASP A 88 19.88 8.95 -6.75
N GLU A 89 18.67 8.42 -6.52
CA GLU A 89 17.57 9.17 -5.90
C GLU A 89 17.27 8.67 -4.48
N PRO A 90 17.29 9.57 -3.46
CA PRO A 90 16.87 9.20 -2.13
C PRO A 90 15.34 9.06 -2.06
N LEU A 91 14.87 7.98 -1.45
CA LEU A 91 13.46 7.74 -1.14
C LEU A 91 13.14 8.23 0.28
N MET A 92 12.04 8.95 0.45
CA MET A 92 11.50 9.28 1.76
C MET A 92 10.37 8.30 2.08
N THR A 93 10.39 7.73 3.28
CA THR A 93 9.32 6.87 3.79
C THR A 93 8.92 7.27 5.21
N THR A 94 7.74 6.80 5.65
CA THR A 94 7.23 6.98 7.00
C THR A 94 7.17 5.63 7.70
N LEU A 95 7.72 5.55 8.90
CA LEU A 95 7.51 4.44 9.83
C LEU A 95 6.61 4.92 10.96
N SER A 96 5.62 4.13 11.34
CA SER A 96 4.74 4.42 12.47
C SER A 96 4.76 3.28 13.48
N ALA A 97 4.62 3.62 14.77
CA ALA A 97 4.61 2.61 15.83
C ALA A 97 3.89 3.10 17.10
N HIS A 98 3.28 2.16 17.83
CA HIS A 98 3.05 2.34 19.26
C HIS A 98 4.30 1.92 20.03
N THR A 99 4.57 2.58 21.16
CA THR A 99 5.74 2.29 21.99
C THR A 99 5.38 2.13 23.46
N THR A 100 6.21 1.42 24.21
CA THR A 100 6.20 1.47 25.68
C THR A 100 6.67 2.83 26.18
N ASP A 101 6.54 3.11 27.48
CA ASP A 101 7.11 4.31 28.13
C ASP A 101 8.63 4.41 27.99
N GLY A 102 9.31 3.27 27.78
CA GLY A 102 10.73 3.24 27.43
C GLY A 102 11.00 3.75 26.01
N GLY A 103 9.99 3.78 25.15
CA GLY A 103 10.11 4.07 23.73
C GLY A 103 10.31 2.83 22.87
N ASP A 104 10.30 1.61 23.43
CA ASP A 104 10.44 0.37 22.65
C ASP A 104 9.18 0.13 21.82
N VAL A 105 9.36 -0.21 20.54
CA VAL A 105 8.26 -0.44 19.60
C VAL A 105 7.50 -1.71 19.95
N ILE A 106 6.16 -1.61 19.95
CA ILE A 106 5.25 -2.73 20.08
C ILE A 106 4.99 -3.25 18.66
N ALA A 107 5.78 -4.24 18.22
CA ALA A 107 5.85 -4.67 16.82
C ALA A 107 4.50 -5.08 16.21
N GLN A 108 3.58 -5.62 17.01
CA GLN A 108 2.26 -6.11 16.57
C GLN A 108 1.10 -5.19 16.98
N ALA A 109 1.37 -3.90 17.24
CA ALA A 109 0.27 -2.97 17.51
C ALA A 109 -0.56 -2.76 16.22
N PRO A 110 -1.90 -2.70 16.32
CA PRO A 110 -2.75 -2.48 15.15
C PRO A 110 -2.56 -1.06 14.59
N GLY A 111 -2.80 -0.87 13.29
CA GLY A 111 -2.83 0.45 12.65
C GLY A 111 -1.49 1.15 12.51
N VAL A 112 -0.37 0.42 12.63
CA VAL A 112 0.97 0.98 12.48
C VAL A 112 1.82 0.19 11.48
N THR A 113 2.84 0.84 10.94
CA THR A 113 3.78 0.28 9.97
C THR A 113 5.20 0.49 10.50
N PRO A 114 5.66 -0.34 11.46
CA PRO A 114 6.98 -0.19 12.05
C PRO A 114 8.10 -0.68 11.13
N VAL A 115 7.75 -1.27 9.99
CA VAL A 115 8.68 -1.90 9.04
C VAL A 115 8.43 -1.36 7.63
N TYR A 116 9.49 -1.06 6.89
CA TYR A 116 9.42 -0.64 5.50
C TYR A 116 10.41 -1.40 4.62
N ARG A 117 9.95 -1.86 3.44
CA ARG A 117 10.81 -2.49 2.44
C ARG A 117 11.37 -1.48 1.44
N PHE A 118 12.67 -1.56 1.22
CA PHE A 118 13.39 -0.77 0.24
C PHE A 118 14.31 -1.67 -0.58
N GLY A 119 13.86 -2.06 -1.77
CA GLY A 119 14.57 -3.05 -2.59
C GLY A 119 14.73 -4.38 -1.84
N PRO A 120 15.96 -4.90 -1.67
CA PRO A 120 16.20 -6.13 -0.92
C PRO A 120 16.33 -5.89 0.59
N TYR A 121 16.08 -4.69 1.10
CA TYR A 121 16.28 -4.36 2.50
C TYR A 121 14.95 -4.15 3.22
N THR A 122 14.90 -4.60 4.46
CA THR A 122 13.84 -4.30 5.42
C THR A 122 14.40 -3.37 6.49
N VAL A 123 13.74 -2.22 6.67
CA VAL A 123 14.08 -1.22 7.67
C VAL A 123 13.01 -1.25 8.76
N ALA A 124 13.39 -1.69 9.96
CA ALA A 124 12.50 -1.79 11.11
C ALA A 124 12.78 -0.68 12.13
N LEU A 125 11.73 -0.03 12.61
CA LEU A 125 11.74 0.85 13.76
C LEU A 125 11.62 0.03 15.04
N GLU A 126 12.63 0.09 15.90
CA GLU A 126 12.68 -0.68 17.15
C GLU A 126 12.47 0.18 18.39
N ARG A 127 12.83 1.47 18.34
CA ARG A 127 12.69 2.37 19.49
C ARG A 127 12.57 3.84 19.07
N VAL A 128 11.79 4.63 19.80
CA VAL A 128 11.70 6.09 19.66
C VAL A 128 11.81 6.78 21.03
N VAL A 129 12.86 7.57 21.23
CA VAL A 129 13.11 8.33 22.47
C VAL A 129 13.36 9.82 22.17
N PRO A 130 13.07 10.75 23.09
CA PRO A 130 12.41 10.52 24.37
C PRO A 130 10.95 10.09 24.20
N TYR A 131 10.39 9.46 25.23
CA TYR A 131 8.94 9.30 25.34
C TYR A 131 8.35 10.63 25.87
N PRO A 132 7.17 11.08 25.42
CA PRO A 132 6.65 12.38 25.82
C PRO A 132 6.45 12.48 27.34
N ASP A 133 6.78 13.64 27.90
CA ASP A 133 6.56 13.98 29.30
C ASP A 133 5.69 15.24 29.36
N ALA A 134 4.75 15.28 30.31
CA ALA A 134 3.89 16.43 30.55
C ALA A 134 4.69 17.67 30.98
N ASP A 135 5.87 17.50 31.58
CA ASP A 135 6.76 18.62 31.88
C ASP A 135 7.54 19.06 30.62
N SER A 136 6.99 20.10 29.98
CA SER A 136 7.55 20.80 28.82
C SER A 136 9.04 21.18 28.92
N LYS A 137 9.65 21.19 30.11
CA LYS A 137 11.09 21.48 30.28
C LYS A 137 12.00 20.41 29.65
N LEU A 138 11.49 19.21 29.39
CA LEU A 138 12.22 18.13 28.71
C LEU A 138 12.14 18.16 27.18
N LEU A 139 11.36 19.09 26.58
CA LEU A 139 11.25 19.30 25.13
C LEU A 139 12.59 19.69 24.44
N SER A 140 13.66 19.89 25.19
CA SER A 140 15.00 20.17 24.66
C SER A 140 15.79 18.92 24.29
N THR A 141 15.34 17.72 24.65
CA THR A 141 16.05 16.48 24.31
C THR A 141 15.77 16.11 22.85
N PRO A 142 16.79 16.04 21.98
CA PRO A 142 16.57 15.70 20.59
C PRO A 142 16.10 14.24 20.46
N TYR A 143 15.11 14.03 19.60
CA TYR A 143 14.66 12.69 19.25
C TYR A 143 15.79 11.83 18.71
N GLN A 144 15.73 10.56 19.07
CA GLN A 144 16.55 9.47 18.59
C GLN A 144 15.64 8.31 18.26
N VAL A 145 15.95 7.64 17.15
CA VAL A 145 15.29 6.40 16.76
C VAL A 145 16.31 5.27 16.76
N THR A 146 15.88 4.09 17.18
CA THR A 146 16.65 2.86 16.95
C THR A 146 16.05 2.14 15.78
N LEU A 147 16.87 1.91 14.76
CA LEU A 147 16.50 1.22 13.54
C LEU A 147 17.30 -0.07 13.43
N ARG A 148 16.73 -1.07 12.78
CA ARG A 148 17.47 -2.25 12.30
C ARG A 148 17.27 -2.34 10.80
N VAL A 149 18.37 -2.51 10.07
CA VAL A 149 18.31 -2.85 8.65
C VAL A 149 18.66 -4.31 8.50
N THR A 150 17.74 -5.11 8.02
CA THR A 150 18.01 -6.46 7.55
C THR A 150 18.00 -6.45 6.03
N ARG A 151 18.75 -7.36 5.42
CA ARG A 151 18.47 -7.71 4.04
C ARG A 151 17.36 -8.73 4.13
N ASP A 152 16.24 -8.47 3.46
CA ASP A 152 15.35 -9.56 3.11
C ASP A 152 16.25 -10.55 2.43
N ARG A 153 16.43 -11.70 3.07
CA ARG A 153 16.72 -12.86 2.26
C ARG A 153 15.49 -12.93 1.37
N THR A 154 15.57 -12.32 0.18
CA THR A 154 15.22 -13.06 -1.01
C THR A 154 15.94 -14.34 -0.73
N ILE A 155 15.20 -15.31 -0.18
CA ILE A 155 15.75 -16.62 -0.08
C ILE A 155 15.92 -16.87 -1.56
N GLU A 156 17.14 -16.68 -2.05
CA GLU A 156 17.64 -17.41 -3.18
C GLU A 156 17.56 -18.85 -2.66
N VAL A 157 16.32 -19.36 -2.54
CA VAL A 157 16.04 -20.76 -2.55
C VAL A 157 16.59 -21.06 -3.90
N SER A 158 17.84 -21.52 -3.90
CA SER A 158 18.46 -22.08 -5.07
C SER A 158 17.37 -22.99 -5.60
N PRO A 159 16.77 -22.67 -6.77
CA PRO A 159 15.54 -23.33 -7.20
C PRO A 159 15.74 -24.86 -7.31
N ASP A 160 16.99 -25.31 -7.26
CA ASP A 160 17.44 -26.69 -7.28
C ASP A 160 17.45 -27.41 -5.92
N THR A 161 17.30 -26.74 -4.77
CA THR A 161 17.38 -27.44 -3.48
C THR A 161 16.08 -28.12 -3.05
N GLN A 162 14.93 -27.63 -3.52
CA GLN A 162 13.65 -28.29 -3.29
C GLN A 162 13.10 -28.84 -4.60
N ALA A 163 12.81 -30.14 -4.60
CA ALA A 163 12.14 -30.79 -5.71
C ALA A 163 10.80 -30.08 -5.98
N PRO A 164 10.48 -29.75 -7.24
CA PRO A 164 9.19 -29.17 -7.58
C PRO A 164 8.04 -30.07 -7.11
N VAL A 165 6.97 -29.46 -6.62
CA VAL A 165 5.73 -30.16 -6.25
C VAL A 165 4.90 -30.36 -7.52
N PRO A 166 4.62 -31.60 -7.95
CA PRO A 166 3.67 -31.83 -9.02
C PRO A 166 2.27 -31.43 -8.57
N ALA A 167 1.60 -30.57 -9.34
CA ALA A 167 0.26 -30.08 -9.07
C ALA A 167 -0.66 -30.26 -10.29
N ARG A 168 -1.97 -30.13 -10.06
CA ARG A 168 -3.00 -30.21 -11.11
C ARG A 168 -3.89 -28.97 -11.06
N LEU A 169 -4.35 -28.53 -12.22
CA LEU A 169 -5.28 -27.41 -12.29
C LEU A 169 -6.60 -27.76 -11.59
N GLY A 170 -7.13 -26.82 -10.81
CA GLY A 170 -8.33 -26.97 -9.98
C GLY A 170 -8.14 -27.75 -8.68
N GLU A 171 -6.97 -28.34 -8.44
CA GLU A 171 -6.65 -29.01 -7.18
C GLU A 171 -5.79 -28.09 -6.29
N PRO A 172 -6.00 -28.08 -4.96
CA PRO A 172 -5.19 -27.29 -4.04
C PRO A 172 -3.76 -27.83 -3.97
N VAL A 173 -2.79 -26.93 -3.93
CA VAL A 173 -1.37 -27.23 -3.69
C VAL A 173 -0.82 -26.36 -2.58
N THR A 174 -0.16 -26.98 -1.59
CA THR A 174 0.49 -26.27 -0.48
C THR A 174 1.98 -26.13 -0.75
N LEU A 175 2.49 -24.91 -0.65
CA LEU A 175 3.88 -24.54 -0.90
C LEU A 175 4.47 -23.81 0.31
N ALA A 176 5.69 -24.18 0.69
CA ALA A 176 6.52 -23.37 1.57
C ALA A 176 7.10 -22.16 0.82
N ILE A 177 7.62 -21.16 1.56
CA ILE A 177 8.34 -20.04 0.93
C ILE A 177 9.53 -20.58 0.12
N GLY A 178 9.58 -20.15 -1.15
CA GLY A 178 10.52 -20.53 -2.19
C GLY A 178 10.32 -21.91 -2.82
N GLN A 179 9.33 -22.69 -2.37
CA GLN A 179 8.93 -23.92 -3.04
C GLN A 179 8.14 -23.60 -4.31
N ARG A 180 8.28 -24.44 -5.33
CA ARG A 180 7.58 -24.31 -6.62
C ARG A 180 6.63 -25.48 -6.89
N ALA A 181 5.46 -25.17 -7.42
CA ALA A 181 4.54 -26.12 -8.03
C ALA A 181 4.68 -26.10 -9.57
N ILE A 182 4.55 -27.28 -10.20
CA ILE A 182 4.48 -27.44 -11.66
C ILE A 182 3.12 -28.05 -12.01
N PHE A 183 2.35 -27.38 -12.86
CA PHE A 183 0.96 -27.73 -13.18
C PHE A 183 0.84 -28.45 -14.52
N ALA A 184 1.12 -29.76 -14.58
CA ALA A 184 0.99 -30.49 -15.83
C ALA A 184 -0.49 -30.67 -16.26
N PRO A 185 -0.81 -30.62 -17.58
CA PRO A 185 0.10 -30.48 -18.72
C PRO A 185 0.43 -29.03 -19.13
N ALA A 186 -0.16 -28.04 -18.47
CA ALA A 186 0.17 -26.64 -18.69
C ALA A 186 1.66 -26.41 -18.37
N ALA A 187 2.41 -25.74 -19.23
CA ALA A 187 3.80 -25.37 -18.93
C ALA A 187 3.84 -24.19 -17.92
N PHE A 188 3.00 -24.26 -16.87
CA PHE A 188 2.80 -23.23 -15.86
C PHE A 188 3.42 -23.65 -14.54
N GLN A 189 4.16 -22.73 -13.92
CA GLN A 189 4.78 -22.93 -12.62
C GLN A 189 4.44 -21.76 -11.71
N VAL A 190 4.26 -22.04 -10.42
CA VAL A 190 4.07 -21.01 -9.39
C VAL A 190 5.00 -21.29 -8.23
N SER A 191 5.63 -20.25 -7.69
CA SER A 191 6.40 -20.34 -6.46
C SER A 191 6.03 -19.20 -5.51
N VAL A 192 6.07 -19.48 -4.21
CA VAL A 192 5.84 -18.49 -3.16
C VAL A 192 7.12 -17.71 -2.95
N ALA A 193 7.14 -16.43 -3.27
CA ALA A 193 8.30 -15.59 -3.06
C ALA A 193 8.39 -15.14 -1.60
N GLN A 194 7.26 -14.72 -1.03
CA GLN A 194 7.20 -14.13 0.30
C GLN A 194 5.79 -14.17 0.88
N VAL A 195 5.70 -14.14 2.21
CA VAL A 195 4.48 -13.94 2.97
C VAL A 195 4.67 -12.72 3.86
N GLU A 196 3.77 -11.75 3.74
CA GLU A 196 3.61 -10.63 4.67
C GLU A 196 2.36 -10.90 5.49
N ASP A 197 2.57 -11.27 6.75
CA ASP A 197 1.51 -11.69 7.64
C ASP A 197 1.19 -10.61 8.66
N ASN A 198 0.18 -9.81 8.34
CA ASN A 198 -0.32 -8.77 9.23
C ASN A 198 -1.54 -9.24 10.02
N ARG A 199 -1.89 -10.54 9.98
CA ARG A 199 -3.07 -11.11 10.65
C ARG A 199 -3.02 -10.87 12.16
N CYS A 200 -4.19 -10.64 12.75
CA CYS A 200 -4.32 -10.42 14.18
C CYS A 200 -3.90 -11.69 14.93
N PRO A 201 -2.93 -11.64 15.84
CA PRO A 201 -2.55 -12.82 16.59
C PRO A 201 -3.73 -13.39 17.40
N LYS A 202 -3.75 -14.71 17.62
CA LYS A 202 -4.79 -15.32 18.45
C LYS A 202 -4.87 -14.64 19.81
N MET A 203 -6.09 -14.52 20.33
CA MET A 203 -6.41 -13.89 21.62
C MET A 203 -6.12 -12.38 21.70
N VAL A 204 -5.73 -11.73 20.60
CA VAL A 204 -5.60 -10.27 20.50
C VAL A 204 -6.84 -9.69 19.82
N ILE A 205 -7.32 -8.56 20.32
CA ILE A 205 -8.39 -7.80 19.65
C ILE A 205 -7.70 -6.71 18.82
N CYS A 206 -7.72 -6.85 17.50
CA CYS A 206 -7.20 -5.84 16.59
C CYS A 206 -8.33 -4.91 16.15
N GLU A 207 -8.06 -3.60 16.14
CA GLU A 207 -9.05 -2.57 15.77
C GLU A 207 -9.27 -2.49 14.25
N LEU A 208 -8.29 -2.94 13.47
CA LEU A 208 -8.36 -2.93 12.00
C LEU A 208 -8.44 -4.34 11.44
N PRO A 209 -9.07 -4.49 10.27
CA PRO A 209 -8.97 -5.72 9.50
C PRO A 209 -7.50 -6.05 9.19
N THR A 210 -7.08 -7.21 9.63
CA THR A 210 -5.73 -7.71 9.44
C THR A 210 -5.71 -8.77 8.35
N ILE A 211 -4.84 -8.61 7.35
CA ILE A 211 -4.74 -9.51 6.20
C ILE A 211 -3.39 -10.20 6.12
N VAL A 212 -3.36 -11.29 5.36
CA VAL A 212 -2.12 -11.86 4.85
C VAL A 212 -1.97 -11.49 3.38
N ILE A 213 -0.75 -11.16 2.97
CA ILE A 213 -0.37 -10.90 1.58
C ILE A 213 0.72 -11.91 1.20
N VAL A 214 0.56 -12.54 0.04
CA VAL A 214 1.51 -13.49 -0.52
C VAL A 214 2.00 -12.98 -1.86
N GLU A 215 3.31 -12.83 -1.97
CA GLU A 215 3.97 -12.55 -3.24
C GLU A 215 4.31 -13.85 -3.95
N LEU A 216 3.95 -13.92 -5.24
CA LEU A 216 4.12 -15.09 -6.08
C LEU A 216 4.98 -14.76 -7.30
N ASN A 217 5.79 -15.74 -7.68
CA ASN A 217 6.49 -15.79 -8.96
C ASN A 217 5.84 -16.88 -9.82
N ALA A 218 5.19 -16.49 -10.91
CA ALA A 218 4.57 -17.39 -11.86
C ALA A 218 5.38 -17.45 -13.16
N GLN A 219 5.69 -18.65 -13.66
CA GLN A 219 6.36 -18.83 -14.93
C GLN A 219 5.38 -19.39 -15.97
N LEU A 220 5.23 -18.67 -17.08
CA LEU A 220 4.38 -19.04 -18.22
C LEU A 220 5.17 -18.88 -19.51
N ASP A 221 5.26 -19.94 -20.31
CA ASP A 221 6.01 -19.95 -21.57
C ASP A 221 7.47 -19.47 -21.44
N GLY A 222 8.09 -19.78 -20.29
CA GLY A 222 9.45 -19.36 -19.95
C GLY A 222 9.58 -17.94 -19.41
N ALA A 223 8.56 -17.09 -19.53
CA ALA A 223 8.53 -15.74 -18.98
C ALA A 223 8.15 -15.77 -17.49
N LEU A 224 8.78 -14.90 -16.70
CA LEU A 224 8.51 -14.72 -15.27
C LEU A 224 7.51 -13.56 -15.08
N HIS A 225 6.45 -13.83 -14.34
CA HIS A 225 5.41 -12.88 -13.95
C HIS A 225 5.35 -12.79 -12.42
N LYS A 226 5.27 -11.58 -11.89
CA LYS A 226 4.99 -11.35 -10.47
C LYS A 226 3.48 -11.23 -10.26
N ALA A 227 2.97 -11.85 -9.21
CA ALA A 227 1.58 -11.74 -8.81
C ALA A 227 1.49 -11.57 -7.29
N THR A 228 0.42 -10.95 -6.82
CA THR A 228 0.15 -10.77 -5.40
C THR A 228 -1.27 -11.25 -5.12
N VAL A 229 -1.41 -12.10 -4.12
CA VAL A 229 -2.71 -12.58 -3.62
C VAL A 229 -2.75 -12.39 -2.12
N GLY A 230 -3.93 -12.21 -1.54
CA GLY A 230 -4.06 -11.99 -0.11
C GLY A 230 -5.51 -12.03 0.37
N GLY A 231 -5.72 -11.88 1.66
CA GLY A 231 -7.08 -11.85 2.21
C GLY A 231 -7.11 -11.98 3.72
N VAL A 232 -8.33 -11.97 4.27
CA VAL A 232 -8.56 -12.34 5.66
C VAL A 232 -8.53 -13.84 5.78
N THR A 233 -7.95 -14.32 6.87
CA THR A 233 -8.08 -15.73 7.25
C THR A 233 -8.83 -15.89 8.56
N ASP A 234 -9.51 -17.02 8.72
CA ASP A 234 -9.89 -17.52 10.05
C ASP A 234 -8.66 -18.01 10.83
N GLU A 235 -8.87 -18.46 12.07
CA GLU A 235 -7.82 -18.94 12.97
C GLU A 235 -7.15 -20.25 12.49
N ASP A 236 -7.79 -20.99 11.58
CA ASP A 236 -7.23 -22.17 10.92
C ASP A 236 -6.36 -21.78 9.71
N GLY A 237 -6.34 -20.49 9.34
CA GLY A 237 -5.56 -19.96 8.23
C GLY A 237 -6.30 -19.98 6.91
N ARG A 238 -7.58 -20.37 6.86
CA ARG A 238 -8.38 -20.42 5.64
C ARG A 238 -8.81 -19.02 5.22
N VAL A 239 -8.61 -18.66 3.97
CA VAL A 239 -9.03 -17.38 3.40
C VAL A 239 -10.57 -17.34 3.33
N THR A 240 -11.18 -16.38 4.02
CA THR A 240 -12.66 -16.29 4.16
C THR A 240 -13.31 -15.28 3.22
N GLY A 241 -12.51 -14.49 2.50
CA GLY A 241 -12.99 -13.60 1.44
C GLY A 241 -12.07 -12.41 1.21
N PRO A 242 -12.36 -11.62 0.15
CA PRO A 242 -11.78 -10.29 0.03
C PRO A 242 -12.34 -9.40 1.14
N LEU A 243 -11.49 -8.62 1.78
CA LEU A 243 -11.95 -7.45 2.51
C LEU A 243 -11.95 -6.30 1.56
N MET A 244 -13.11 -5.67 1.40
CA MET A 244 -13.28 -4.58 0.45
C MET A 244 -12.28 -3.43 0.70
N GLU A 245 -11.91 -3.16 1.95
CA GLU A 245 -11.05 -2.01 2.28
C GLU A 245 -9.54 -2.29 2.28
N THR A 246 -9.13 -3.56 2.25
CA THR A 246 -7.71 -3.93 2.36
C THR A 246 -7.28 -4.65 1.10
N ARG A 247 -6.11 -4.33 0.55
CA ARG A 247 -5.53 -4.85 -0.72
C ARG A 247 -5.44 -6.39 -0.87
N GLY A 248 -6.03 -7.18 0.02
CA GLY A 248 -6.12 -8.63 -0.03
C GLY A 248 -7.16 -9.11 -1.04
N ILE A 249 -6.80 -9.07 -2.32
CA ILE A 249 -7.54 -9.79 -3.37
C ILE A 249 -7.10 -11.25 -3.30
N PRO A 250 -8.01 -12.22 -3.06
CA PRO A 250 -7.64 -13.61 -2.85
C PRO A 250 -7.22 -14.33 -4.13
N TRP A 251 -7.13 -13.61 -5.25
CA TRP A 251 -6.72 -14.19 -6.51
C TRP A 251 -5.93 -13.19 -7.38
N ALA A 252 -5.18 -13.72 -8.33
CA ALA A 252 -4.47 -12.96 -9.35
C ALA A 252 -4.53 -13.71 -10.70
N GLN A 253 -4.53 -12.96 -11.81
CA GLN A 253 -4.53 -13.54 -13.15
C GLN A 253 -3.14 -13.45 -13.78
N VAL A 254 -2.67 -14.58 -14.35
CA VAL A 254 -1.41 -14.67 -15.11
C VAL A 254 -1.68 -15.39 -16.43
N GLY A 255 -1.82 -14.62 -17.50
CA GLY A 255 -2.22 -15.16 -18.80
C GLY A 255 -3.60 -15.82 -18.73
N PRO A 256 -3.77 -17.08 -19.16
CA PRO A 256 -5.04 -17.79 -19.09
C PRO A 256 -5.29 -18.45 -17.72
N TYR A 257 -4.46 -18.21 -16.71
CA TYR A 257 -4.57 -18.85 -15.40
C TYR A 257 -5.01 -17.86 -14.33
N THR A 258 -5.90 -18.32 -13.45
CA THR A 258 -6.25 -17.65 -12.20
C THR A 258 -5.57 -18.41 -11.06
N ILE A 259 -4.80 -17.70 -10.23
CA ILE A 259 -4.19 -18.22 -9.01
C ILE A 259 -5.02 -17.70 -7.84
N GLU A 260 -5.62 -18.59 -7.05
CA GLU A 260 -6.41 -18.27 -5.86
C GLU A 260 -5.68 -18.72 -4.60
N LEU A 261 -5.64 -17.87 -3.59
CA LEU A 261 -5.14 -18.14 -2.25
C LEU A 261 -6.28 -18.71 -1.39
N THR A 262 -6.12 -19.95 -0.93
CA THR A 262 -7.15 -20.59 -0.10
C THR A 262 -6.76 -20.69 1.37
N ASP A 263 -5.47 -20.85 1.69
CA ASP A 263 -5.01 -20.99 3.07
C ASP A 263 -3.59 -20.44 3.27
N VAL A 264 -3.31 -19.87 4.45
CA VAL A 264 -1.95 -19.54 4.90
C VAL A 264 -1.79 -19.97 6.35
N THR A 265 -0.82 -20.85 6.62
CA THR A 265 -0.54 -21.38 7.96
C THR A 265 0.95 -21.22 8.30
N PRO A 266 1.34 -21.14 9.59
CA PRO A 266 0.46 -21.08 10.76
C PRO A 266 -0.26 -19.73 10.85
N TYR A 267 -1.35 -19.66 11.61
CA TYR A 267 -1.94 -18.39 12.03
C TYR A 267 -1.07 -17.76 13.14
N PRO A 268 -0.85 -16.44 13.16
CA PRO A 268 0.05 -15.82 14.12
C PRO A 268 -0.40 -16.00 15.58
N GLU A 269 0.57 -16.20 16.46
CA GLU A 269 0.37 -16.32 17.90
C GLU A 269 0.96 -15.09 18.61
N TRP A 270 0.32 -14.64 19.69
CA TRP A 270 0.75 -13.42 20.37
C TRP A 270 2.15 -13.57 20.97
N ASN A 271 3.04 -12.61 20.68
CA ASN A 271 4.45 -12.60 21.11
C ASN A 271 5.29 -13.77 20.59
N ILE A 272 4.85 -14.44 19.52
CA ILE A 272 5.64 -15.45 18.83
C ILE A 272 5.89 -14.97 17.41
N GLU A 273 7.15 -14.74 17.08
CA GLU A 273 7.55 -14.45 15.71
C GLU A 273 7.54 -15.74 14.89
N THR A 274 6.76 -15.77 13.81
CA THR A 274 6.73 -16.88 12.87
C THR A 274 7.92 -16.78 11.93
N ALA A 275 8.80 -17.78 11.96
CA ALA A 275 9.92 -17.84 11.01
C ALA A 275 9.39 -17.94 9.56
N PRO A 276 9.97 -17.24 8.58
CA PRO A 276 9.51 -17.27 7.18
C PRO A 276 9.36 -18.70 6.62
N GLU A 277 10.30 -19.58 6.93
CA GLU A 277 10.30 -20.98 6.49
C GLU A 277 9.19 -21.84 7.13
N ALA A 278 8.53 -21.36 8.18
CA ALA A 278 7.41 -22.05 8.80
C ALA A 278 6.08 -21.85 8.05
N TYR A 279 6.02 -20.86 7.15
CA TYR A 279 4.81 -20.59 6.39
C TYR A 279 4.54 -21.68 5.33
N ALA A 280 3.28 -22.09 5.26
CA ALA A 280 2.71 -22.95 4.24
C ALA A 280 1.50 -22.26 3.62
N VAL A 281 1.57 -22.04 2.31
CA VAL A 281 0.58 -21.32 1.51
C VAL A 281 -0.13 -22.32 0.60
N THR A 282 -1.45 -22.41 0.70
CA THR A 282 -2.27 -23.25 -0.18
C THR A 282 -2.89 -22.41 -1.28
N LEU A 283 -2.66 -22.83 -2.52
CA LEU A 283 -3.14 -22.18 -3.73
C LEU A 283 -4.02 -23.13 -4.55
N VAL A 284 -5.01 -22.59 -5.24
CA VAL A 284 -5.72 -23.28 -6.33
C VAL A 284 -5.44 -22.53 -7.62
N VAL A 285 -4.93 -23.23 -8.63
CA VAL A 285 -4.72 -22.65 -9.96
C VAL A 285 -5.74 -23.21 -10.92
N SER A 286 -6.51 -22.36 -11.58
CA SER A 286 -7.51 -22.74 -12.58
C SER A 286 -7.23 -22.06 -13.91
N GLU A 287 -7.73 -22.64 -15.00
CA GLU A 287 -7.85 -21.88 -16.26
C GLU A 287 -8.96 -20.86 -16.07
N THR A 288 -8.66 -19.58 -16.32
CA THR A 288 -9.69 -18.57 -16.45
C THR A 288 -10.60 -19.07 -17.56
N ALA A 289 -11.86 -19.34 -17.23
CA ALA A 289 -12.86 -19.65 -18.24
C ALA A 289 -12.89 -18.46 -19.20
N GLN A 290 -12.24 -18.61 -20.34
CA GLN A 290 -12.27 -17.59 -21.38
C GLN A 290 -13.76 -17.36 -21.64
N PRO A 291 -14.27 -16.12 -21.45
CA PRO A 291 -15.65 -15.82 -21.76
C PRO A 291 -15.90 -16.40 -23.15
N PRO A 292 -16.94 -17.26 -23.33
CA PRO A 292 -17.19 -17.88 -24.62
C PRO A 292 -17.15 -16.78 -25.66
N ALA A 293 -16.30 -16.95 -26.68
CA ALA A 293 -16.03 -15.90 -27.67
C ALA A 293 -17.35 -15.25 -28.06
N THR A 294 -17.50 -13.96 -27.77
CA THR A 294 -18.77 -13.25 -27.94
C THR A 294 -19.28 -13.55 -29.35
N PRO A 295 -20.42 -14.25 -29.50
CA PRO A 295 -20.95 -14.52 -30.82
C PRO A 295 -21.16 -13.18 -31.51
N GLU A 296 -20.75 -13.09 -32.77
CA GLU A 296 -20.90 -11.92 -33.62
C GLU A 296 -22.32 -11.34 -33.44
N PRO A 297 -22.48 -10.04 -33.13
CA PRO A 297 -23.69 -9.50 -32.52
C PRO A 297 -24.90 -9.74 -33.42
N THR A 298 -25.72 -10.73 -33.04
CA THR A 298 -27.04 -10.90 -33.61
C THR A 298 -27.98 -10.00 -32.83
N VAL A 299 -28.35 -8.88 -33.45
CA VAL A 299 -29.29 -7.90 -32.93
C VAL A 299 -30.61 -8.59 -32.58
N ALA A 300 -30.87 -8.80 -31.28
CA ALA A 300 -32.18 -9.21 -30.79
C ALA A 300 -32.46 -8.68 -29.38
N THR A 301 -33.52 -7.90 -29.29
CA THR A 301 -34.10 -7.26 -28.10
C THR A 301 -34.82 -8.27 -27.20
N LYS A 302 -34.50 -8.33 -25.90
CA LYS A 302 -35.39 -8.93 -24.85
C LYS A 302 -34.95 -8.57 -23.41
N PRO A 303 -35.83 -8.71 -22.39
CA PRO A 303 -36.07 -7.74 -21.32
C PRO A 303 -35.36 -8.10 -20.01
N PRO A 304 -35.34 -7.21 -18.99
CA PRO A 304 -34.49 -7.36 -17.82
C PRO A 304 -34.95 -8.49 -16.87
N LEU A 305 -33.96 -9.21 -16.35
CA LEU A 305 -34.09 -10.21 -15.30
C LEU A 305 -33.98 -9.52 -13.94
N VAL A 306 -34.93 -9.75 -13.05
CA VAL A 306 -34.90 -9.27 -11.65
C VAL A 306 -34.31 -10.37 -10.78
N ILE A 307 -33.22 -10.05 -10.07
CA ILE A 307 -32.63 -10.88 -9.02
C ILE A 307 -32.70 -10.07 -7.73
N THR A 308 -33.36 -10.62 -6.71
CA THR A 308 -33.42 -10.05 -5.35
C THR A 308 -32.63 -10.96 -4.41
N THR A 309 -31.59 -10.44 -3.77
CA THR A 309 -30.98 -11.07 -2.58
C THR A 309 -30.46 -10.01 -1.60
N SER A 310 -31.04 -10.05 -0.40
CA SER A 310 -30.51 -9.83 0.97
C SER A 310 -29.27 -8.94 1.20
N ASP A 311 -29.54 -7.88 1.95
CA ASP A 311 -28.74 -6.87 2.66
C ASP A 311 -27.24 -7.10 2.97
N ASP A 312 -26.48 -6.06 2.58
CA ASP A 312 -25.35 -5.40 3.26
C ASP A 312 -23.89 -5.81 3.04
N VAL A 313 -23.56 -6.61 2.02
CA VAL A 313 -22.18 -6.63 1.47
C VAL A 313 -22.21 -6.54 -0.05
N PRO A 314 -21.72 -5.45 -0.68
CA PRO A 314 -21.71 -5.35 -2.14
C PRO A 314 -20.76 -6.39 -2.72
N VAL A 315 -21.33 -7.38 -3.42
CA VAL A 315 -20.52 -8.32 -4.22
C VAL A 315 -19.98 -7.53 -5.41
N LEU A 316 -18.66 -7.32 -5.44
CA LEU A 316 -17.97 -6.78 -6.61
C LEU A 316 -18.00 -7.84 -7.72
N SER A 317 -18.76 -7.54 -8.76
CA SER A 317 -18.80 -8.19 -10.05
C SER A 317 -17.85 -7.42 -10.96
N ILE A 318 -17.23 -8.10 -11.90
CA ILE A 318 -16.39 -7.46 -12.91
C ILE A 318 -17.25 -7.19 -14.13
N ASP A 319 -17.15 -5.98 -14.67
CA ASP A 319 -17.73 -5.68 -15.96
C ASP A 319 -16.90 -6.35 -17.07
N SER A 320 -17.51 -7.29 -17.79
CA SER A 320 -16.88 -7.89 -18.97
C SER A 320 -16.53 -6.87 -20.07
N GLY A 321 -17.19 -5.70 -20.07
CA GLY A 321 -16.88 -4.58 -20.95
C GLY A 321 -15.65 -3.78 -20.53
N GLY A 322 -15.09 -4.02 -19.34
CA GLY A 322 -13.89 -3.35 -18.89
C GLY A 322 -14.11 -1.88 -18.47
N HIS A 323 -15.35 -1.45 -18.25
CA HIS A 323 -15.63 -0.04 -17.94
C HIS A 323 -15.29 0.28 -16.47
N PRO A 324 -14.44 1.28 -16.21
CA PRO A 324 -14.19 1.77 -14.86
C PRO A 324 -15.38 2.61 -14.36
N ILE A 325 -15.47 2.79 -13.04
CA ILE A 325 -16.38 3.79 -12.46
C ILE A 325 -15.71 5.16 -12.60
N LEU A 326 -16.45 6.16 -13.07
CA LEU A 326 -15.99 7.54 -13.04
C LEU A 326 -16.21 8.11 -11.64
N CYS A 327 -15.12 8.43 -10.96
CA CYS A 327 -15.11 9.07 -9.66
C CYS A 327 -14.76 10.55 -9.83
N VAL A 328 -15.38 11.42 -9.02
CA VAL A 328 -15.15 12.87 -9.02
C VAL A 328 -14.94 13.41 -7.61
N SER A 329 -14.18 14.50 -7.49
CA SER A 329 -13.96 15.21 -6.22
C SER A 329 -14.29 16.69 -6.36
N TYR A 330 -15.23 17.17 -5.52
CA TYR A 330 -15.64 18.57 -5.51
C TYR A 330 -14.52 19.51 -5.00
N ARG A 331 -13.72 19.04 -4.05
CA ARG A 331 -12.55 19.78 -3.57
C ARG A 331 -11.51 19.91 -4.67
N ALA A 332 -11.18 18.81 -5.35
CA ALA A 332 -10.26 18.82 -6.48
C ALA A 332 -10.77 19.77 -7.57
N LEU A 333 -12.08 19.74 -7.89
CA LEU A 333 -12.69 20.67 -8.84
C LEU A 333 -12.52 22.14 -8.42
N THR A 334 -12.76 22.43 -7.15
CA THR A 334 -12.62 23.80 -6.62
C THR A 334 -11.18 24.29 -6.72
N LEU A 335 -10.21 23.45 -6.38
CA LEU A 335 -8.78 23.78 -6.46
C LEU A 335 -8.30 23.92 -7.92
N PHE A 336 -8.78 23.05 -8.81
CA PHE A 336 -8.50 23.09 -10.24
C PHE A 336 -9.07 24.35 -10.87
N ALA A 337 -10.33 24.68 -10.62
CA ALA A 337 -10.99 25.89 -11.11
C ALA A 337 -10.34 27.18 -10.58
N ALA A 338 -9.78 27.15 -9.37
CA ALA A 338 -9.04 28.26 -8.79
C ALA A 338 -7.60 28.40 -9.36
N GLY A 339 -7.14 27.46 -10.19
CA GLY A 339 -5.75 27.40 -10.66
C GLY A 339 -4.74 27.10 -9.55
N VAL A 340 -5.20 26.57 -8.42
CA VAL A 340 -4.39 26.24 -7.24
C VAL A 340 -3.85 24.81 -7.33
N SER A 341 -4.52 23.93 -8.08
CA SER A 341 -4.06 22.58 -8.38
C SER A 341 -4.09 22.30 -9.88
N THR A 342 -3.17 21.46 -10.35
CA THR A 342 -3.18 20.87 -11.70
C THR A 342 -3.71 19.44 -11.71
N GLU A 343 -4.12 18.92 -10.55
CA GLU A 343 -4.69 17.58 -10.42
C GLU A 343 -6.08 17.53 -11.04
N ALA A 344 -6.35 16.47 -11.82
CA ALA A 344 -7.63 16.28 -12.47
C ALA A 344 -8.73 16.06 -11.40
N PRO A 345 -9.89 16.73 -11.49
CA PRO A 345 -10.96 16.58 -10.52
C PRO A 345 -11.82 15.31 -10.73
N PHE A 346 -11.31 14.36 -11.51
CA PHE A 346 -11.96 13.10 -11.87
C PHE A 346 -10.91 12.00 -12.03
N ALA A 347 -11.30 10.74 -11.84
CA ALA A 347 -10.48 9.56 -12.08
C ALA A 347 -11.36 8.34 -12.37
N GLY A 348 -10.87 7.42 -13.21
CA GLY A 348 -11.50 6.11 -13.40
C GLY A 348 -10.92 5.10 -12.41
N THR A 349 -11.76 4.26 -11.81
CA THR A 349 -11.27 3.15 -10.97
C THR A 349 -10.34 2.22 -11.75
N ALA A 350 -9.31 1.67 -11.10
CA ALA A 350 -8.38 0.75 -11.75
C ALA A 350 -9.01 -0.61 -12.10
N LEU A 351 -10.11 -0.96 -11.42
CA LEU A 351 -10.86 -2.20 -11.66
C LEU A 351 -12.13 -1.91 -12.46
N PRO A 352 -12.45 -2.71 -13.48
CA PRO A 352 -13.70 -2.62 -14.21
C PRO A 352 -14.82 -3.29 -13.41
N ILE A 353 -15.57 -2.47 -12.67
CA ILE A 353 -16.60 -2.96 -11.75
C ILE A 353 -17.94 -3.05 -12.49
N GLY A 354 -18.59 -4.19 -12.39
CA GLY A 354 -19.87 -4.50 -13.04
C GLY A 354 -21.03 -3.78 -12.38
N ALA A 355 -22.05 -3.44 -13.18
CA ALA A 355 -23.26 -2.74 -12.75
C ALA A 355 -24.01 -3.41 -11.58
N VAL A 356 -23.91 -4.73 -11.42
CA VAL A 356 -24.54 -5.47 -10.30
C VAL A 356 -24.00 -5.00 -8.95
N SER A 357 -22.77 -4.49 -8.93
CA SER A 357 -22.09 -3.98 -7.73
C SER A 357 -22.41 -2.52 -7.44
N LEU A 358 -23.14 -1.87 -8.33
CA LEU A 358 -23.49 -0.45 -8.28
C LEU A 358 -25.00 -0.30 -8.16
N SER A 359 -25.60 -1.08 -7.25
CA SER A 359 -27.04 -1.09 -7.02
C SER A 359 -27.59 0.23 -6.48
N THR A 360 -26.72 1.09 -5.93
CA THR A 360 -27.04 2.42 -5.41
C THR A 360 -25.90 3.39 -5.66
N GLN A 361 -26.20 4.70 -5.68
CA GLN A 361 -25.15 5.74 -5.70
C GLN A 361 -24.17 5.57 -4.54
N ALA A 362 -24.68 5.31 -3.32
CA ALA A 362 -23.86 5.13 -2.13
C ALA A 362 -22.86 3.97 -2.26
N ALA A 363 -23.22 2.88 -2.94
CA ALA A 363 -22.29 1.79 -3.24
C ALA A 363 -21.17 2.25 -4.19
N GLY A 364 -21.51 3.03 -5.21
CA GLY A 364 -20.53 3.68 -6.09
C GLY A 364 -19.62 4.66 -5.34
N ASP A 365 -20.18 5.49 -4.47
CA ASP A 365 -19.44 6.45 -3.65
C ASP A 365 -18.45 5.74 -2.72
N ALA A 366 -18.88 4.67 -2.05
CA ALA A 366 -18.00 3.86 -1.20
C ALA A 366 -16.83 3.26 -1.99
N ILE A 367 -17.08 2.81 -3.22
CA ILE A 367 -16.03 2.31 -4.10
C ILE A 367 -15.07 3.44 -4.51
N CYS A 368 -15.58 4.61 -4.91
CA CYS A 368 -14.74 5.76 -5.23
C CYS A 368 -13.88 6.19 -4.05
N ALA A 369 -14.45 6.21 -2.85
CA ALA A 369 -13.74 6.56 -1.63
C ALA A 369 -12.61 5.57 -1.30
N MET A 370 -12.84 4.29 -1.54
CA MET A 370 -11.84 3.23 -1.38
C MET A 370 -10.65 3.40 -2.33
N PHE A 371 -10.86 3.89 -3.56
CA PHE A 371 -9.77 4.11 -4.52
C PHE A 371 -9.04 5.44 -4.33
N PHE A 372 -9.76 6.49 -3.90
CA PHE A 372 -9.28 7.86 -4.04
C PHE A 372 -9.37 8.73 -2.77
N ASP A 373 -9.87 8.21 -1.64
CA ASP A 373 -10.19 8.90 -0.38
C ASP A 373 -11.65 9.37 -0.22
N ASP A 374 -12.07 9.69 1.01
CA ASP A 374 -13.46 9.98 1.40
C ASP A 374 -14.04 11.27 0.77
N GLU A 375 -13.24 12.06 0.05
CA GLU A 375 -13.69 13.22 -0.69
C GLU A 375 -14.13 12.88 -2.13
N TRP A 376 -13.96 11.62 -2.56
CA TRP A 376 -14.34 11.14 -3.88
C TRP A 376 -15.65 10.38 -3.86
N GLN A 377 -16.49 10.66 -4.84
CA GLN A 377 -17.80 10.04 -5.01
C GLN A 377 -18.00 9.60 -6.46
N MET A 378 -18.95 8.71 -6.68
CA MET A 378 -19.34 8.31 -8.02
C MET A 378 -19.93 9.50 -8.74
N ALA A 379 -19.47 9.73 -9.96
CA ALA A 379 -20.01 10.78 -10.81
C ALA A 379 -21.45 10.44 -11.18
N ASP A 380 -22.32 11.45 -11.16
CA ASP A 380 -23.71 11.32 -11.61
C ASP A 380 -23.95 12.13 -12.89
N THR A 381 -24.93 11.72 -13.69
CA THR A 381 -25.20 12.34 -15.00
C THR A 381 -25.57 13.82 -14.90
N LEU A 382 -26.08 14.30 -13.75
CA LEU A 382 -26.43 15.71 -13.56
C LEU A 382 -25.20 16.58 -13.22
N THR A 383 -24.25 16.03 -12.48
CA THR A 383 -23.04 16.74 -12.03
C THR A 383 -21.97 16.82 -13.12
N ILE A 384 -21.84 15.76 -13.91
CA ILE A 384 -20.90 15.64 -15.03
C ILE A 384 -21.11 16.76 -16.06
N ASP A 385 -22.36 17.02 -16.46
CA ASP A 385 -22.69 17.95 -17.55
C ASP A 385 -22.48 19.43 -17.21
N VAL A 386 -22.49 19.80 -15.92
CA VAL A 386 -22.48 21.21 -15.51
C VAL A 386 -21.16 21.60 -14.87
N ALA A 387 -20.71 20.83 -13.87
CA ALA A 387 -19.59 21.24 -13.03
C ALA A 387 -18.25 20.72 -13.56
N TYR A 388 -18.24 19.51 -14.13
CA TYR A 388 -17.00 18.82 -14.52
C TYR A 388 -16.72 18.86 -16.02
N ALA A 389 -17.69 19.24 -16.87
CA ALA A 389 -17.56 19.31 -18.32
C ALA A 389 -16.20 19.77 -18.88
N PRO A 390 -15.59 20.89 -18.43
CA PRO A 390 -14.30 21.34 -18.97
C PRO A 390 -13.10 20.50 -18.52
N ALA A 391 -13.26 19.65 -17.52
CA ALA A 391 -12.22 18.85 -16.93
C ALA A 391 -12.34 17.36 -17.26
N LEU A 392 -13.48 16.86 -17.74
CA LEU A 392 -13.73 15.45 -17.99
C LEU A 392 -12.81 14.83 -19.06
N PRO A 393 -12.64 13.49 -19.07
CA PRO A 393 -11.82 12.82 -20.07
C PRO A 393 -12.44 13.00 -21.46
N GLU A 394 -11.60 13.15 -22.49
CA GLU A 394 -12.05 13.32 -23.88
C GLU A 394 -12.50 12.01 -24.54
N SER A 395 -12.19 10.86 -23.95
CA SER A 395 -12.50 9.53 -24.47
C SER A 395 -12.68 8.51 -23.35
N GLY A 396 -13.45 7.47 -23.62
CA GLY A 396 -13.67 6.34 -22.71
C GLY A 396 -15.15 6.06 -22.50
N ALA A 397 -15.44 4.97 -21.80
CA ALA A 397 -16.77 4.59 -21.38
C ALA A 397 -16.71 4.24 -19.90
N TYR A 398 -17.56 4.88 -19.11
CA TYR A 398 -17.49 4.83 -17.65
C TYR A 398 -18.85 4.51 -17.05
N TRP A 399 -18.85 3.77 -15.94
CA TRP A 399 -20.04 3.69 -15.10
C TRP A 399 -20.24 4.99 -14.35
N VAL A 400 -21.43 5.58 -14.49
CA VAL A 400 -21.91 6.76 -13.76
C VAL A 400 -23.29 6.48 -13.18
N TRP A 401 -23.67 7.23 -12.15
CA TRP A 401 -25.01 7.13 -11.57
C TRP A 401 -26.00 8.01 -12.33
N ASP A 402 -27.12 7.46 -12.78
CA ASP A 402 -28.22 8.25 -13.34
C ASP A 402 -29.33 8.42 -12.28
N PRO A 403 -29.46 9.61 -11.66
CA PRO A 403 -30.48 9.86 -10.65
C PRO A 403 -31.90 9.87 -11.24
N ALA A 404 -32.07 10.05 -12.56
CA ALA A 404 -33.38 10.02 -13.19
C ALA A 404 -33.97 8.60 -13.24
N THR A 405 -33.10 7.60 -13.44
CA THR A 405 -33.47 6.19 -13.49
C THR A 405 -33.14 5.43 -12.20
N ALA A 406 -32.42 6.06 -11.26
CA ALA A 406 -31.87 5.45 -10.05
C ALA A 406 -31.09 4.16 -10.36
N ALA A 407 -30.26 4.22 -11.40
CA ALA A 407 -29.48 3.10 -11.89
C ALA A 407 -28.12 3.58 -12.40
N THR A 408 -27.14 2.68 -12.45
CA THR A 408 -25.90 2.95 -13.17
C THR A 408 -26.04 2.78 -14.67
N VAL A 409 -25.49 3.74 -15.40
CA VAL A 409 -25.44 3.76 -16.86
C VAL A 409 -24.01 3.91 -17.34
N ILE A 410 -23.75 3.46 -18.56
CA ILE A 410 -22.49 3.77 -19.24
C ILE A 410 -22.60 5.17 -19.80
N TRP A 411 -21.66 6.04 -19.44
CA TRP A 411 -21.51 7.38 -19.98
C TRP A 411 -20.23 7.44 -20.82
N GLU A 412 -20.35 8.08 -21.97
CA GLU A 412 -19.24 8.37 -22.88
C GLU A 412 -19.10 9.89 -23.04
N PRO A 413 -17.88 10.44 -23.09
CA PRO A 413 -17.67 11.85 -23.36
C PRO A 413 -18.35 12.32 -24.65
N GLY A 414 -19.16 13.38 -24.55
CA GLY A 414 -19.85 14.01 -25.69
C GLY A 414 -21.28 13.51 -25.96
N GLN A 415 -21.84 12.67 -25.08
CA GLN A 415 -23.26 12.28 -25.11
C GLN A 415 -24.20 13.37 -24.58
#